data_AF-A0A2W4QHQ8-F1
#
_entry.id   AF-A0A2W4QHQ8-F1
#
_cell.length_a   1.000
_cell.length_b   1.000
_cell.length_c   1.000
_cell.angle_alpha   90.00
_cell.angle_beta   90.00
_cell.angle_gamma   90.00
#
_symmetry.space_group_name_H-M   'P 1'
#
loop_
_entity.id
_entity.type
_entity.pdbx_description
1 polymer ?
#
loop_
_entity_poly.entity_id
_entity_poly.type
_entity_poly.pdbx_seq_one_letter_code
_entity_poly.pdbx_strand_id
1 'polypeptide(L)'
;QRKDFLHKLSTELVRRYDRIALEDLRVTNMVRNRHLSKSILDSGWSTFQQYLTYKAESAGREVAFVAPTYTSRCCSECGAMFQDFDLSTRWVICACGLSLDRDHNAARNILRRAGWDTTHPCRIT
;
A
#
# COMPACT_ATOMS: atom_id res chain seq x y z
N GLN A 1 16.25 18.04 -3.63
CA GLN A 1 15.73 17.46 -2.37
C GLN A 1 14.79 16.27 -2.62
N ARG A 2 13.61 16.44 -3.25
CA ARG A 2 12.64 15.34 -3.48
C ARG A 2 13.21 14.15 -4.28
N LYS A 3 13.81 14.40 -5.45
CA LYS A 3 14.39 13.33 -6.28
C LYS A 3 15.47 12.51 -5.54
N ASP A 4 16.32 13.20 -4.78
CA ASP A 4 17.35 12.58 -3.94
C ASP A 4 16.72 11.70 -2.85
N PHE A 5 15.70 12.21 -2.14
CA PHE A 5 14.93 11.43 -1.16
C PHE A 5 14.32 10.16 -1.79
N LEU A 6 13.64 10.28 -2.95
CA LEU A 6 13.04 9.13 -3.63
C LEU A 6 14.09 8.11 -4.09
N HIS A 7 15.26 8.56 -4.55
CA HIS A 7 16.35 7.65 -4.88
C HIS A 7 16.89 6.93 -3.64
N LYS A 8 17.12 7.64 -2.53
CA LYS A 8 17.59 7.02 -1.29
C LYS A 8 16.59 6.00 -0.76
N LEU A 9 15.31 6.37 -0.67
CA LEU A 9 14.24 5.50 -0.20
C LEU A 9 14.09 4.25 -1.06
N SER A 10 14.02 4.39 -2.39
CA SER A 10 13.91 3.22 -3.29
C SER A 10 15.13 2.29 -3.19
N THR A 11 16.35 2.84 -3.07
CA THR A 11 17.56 2.03 -2.87
C THR A 11 17.52 1.28 -1.53
N GLU A 12 17.11 1.96 -0.46
CA GLU A 12 17.03 1.35 0.87
C GLU A 12 16.06 0.17 0.90
N LEU A 13 14.87 0.33 0.32
CA LEU A 13 13.86 -0.73 0.28
C LEU A 13 14.35 -1.95 -0.51
N VAL A 14 14.92 -1.73 -1.70
CA VAL A 14 15.46 -2.82 -2.55
C VAL A 14 16.65 -3.55 -1.91
N ARG A 15 17.42 -2.85 -1.07
CA ARG A 15 18.52 -3.48 -0.32
C ARG A 15 18.03 -4.33 0.85
N ARG A 16 16.92 -3.94 1.47
CA ARG A 16 16.41 -4.57 2.70
C ARG A 16 15.46 -5.72 2.42
N TYR A 17 14.71 -5.68 1.32
CA TYR A 17 13.62 -6.62 1.06
C TYR A 17 13.76 -7.28 -0.31
N ASP A 18 13.51 -8.59 -0.36
CA ASP A 18 13.53 -9.37 -1.60
C ASP A 18 12.26 -9.18 -2.43
N ARG A 19 11.15 -8.88 -1.74
CA ARG A 19 9.82 -8.71 -2.32
C ARG A 19 9.14 -7.48 -1.73
N ILE A 20 8.60 -6.61 -2.57
CA ILE A 20 7.98 -5.35 -2.15
C ILE A 20 6.62 -5.21 -2.84
N ALA A 21 5.55 -5.19 -2.06
CA ALA A 21 4.19 -5.04 -2.56
C ALA A 21 3.68 -3.61 -2.31
N LEU A 22 3.10 -3.00 -3.33
CA LEU A 22 2.53 -1.66 -3.28
C LEU A 22 1.14 -1.63 -3.90
N GLU A 23 0.33 -0.65 -3.51
CA GLU A 23 -0.88 -0.34 -4.24
C GLU A 23 -0.57 0.30 -5.60
N ASP A 24 -1.31 -0.10 -6.64
CA ASP A 24 -1.37 0.59 -7.92
C ASP A 24 -2.24 1.85 -7.79
N LEU A 25 -1.73 2.83 -7.04
CA LEU A 25 -2.36 4.13 -6.90
C LEU A 25 -2.12 4.94 -8.18
N ARG A 26 -3.05 4.84 -9.12
CA ARG A 26 -3.07 5.75 -10.28
C ARG A 26 -3.30 7.18 -9.80
N VAL A 27 -2.29 8.03 -9.99
CA VAL A 27 -2.31 9.46 -9.60
C VAL A 27 -3.56 10.17 -10.15
N THR A 28 -4.01 9.79 -11.36
CA THR A 28 -5.23 10.31 -11.98
C THR A 28 -6.51 10.05 -11.17
N ASN A 29 -6.60 8.90 -10.49
CA ASN A 29 -7.75 8.56 -9.63
C ASN A 29 -7.69 9.32 -8.31
N MET A 30 -6.48 9.56 -7.79
CA MET A 30 -6.27 10.29 -6.54
C MET A 30 -6.50 11.81 -6.67
N VAL A 31 -6.19 12.39 -7.83
CA VAL A 31 -6.32 13.83 -8.12
C VAL A 31 -7.78 14.26 -8.34
N ARG A 32 -8.70 13.32 -8.55
CA ARG A 32 -10.16 13.61 -8.61
C ARG A 32 -10.69 14.17 -7.29
N ASN A 33 -10.05 13.84 -6.16
CA ASN A 33 -10.36 14.47 -4.89
C ASN A 33 -9.60 15.81 -4.79
N ARG A 34 -10.31 16.92 -5.02
CA ARG A 34 -9.74 18.29 -5.02
C ARG A 34 -9.04 18.68 -3.71
N HIS A 35 -9.34 18.03 -2.59
CA HIS A 35 -8.70 18.30 -1.30
C HIS A 35 -7.35 17.57 -1.15
N LEU A 36 -7.16 16.45 -1.84
CA LEU A 36 -5.95 15.61 -1.76
C LEU A 36 -5.03 15.78 -2.99
N SER A 37 -5.53 16.42 -4.06
CA SER A 37 -4.84 16.55 -5.35
C SER A 37 -3.46 17.18 -5.25
N LYS A 38 -3.28 18.23 -4.45
CA LYS A 38 -2.00 18.95 -4.33
C LYS A 38 -0.94 18.11 -3.61
N SER A 39 -1.24 17.58 -2.43
CA SER A 39 -0.31 16.74 -1.66
C SER A 39 0.08 15.46 -2.39
N ILE A 40 -0.83 14.89 -3.19
CA ILE A 40 -0.58 13.67 -3.95
C ILE A 40 0.25 13.95 -5.21
N LEU A 41 -0.01 15.04 -5.94
CA LEU A 41 0.85 15.48 -7.05
C LEU A 41 2.27 15.84 -6.55
N ASP A 42 2.36 16.44 -5.37
CA ASP A 42 3.63 16.83 -4.75
C ASP A 42 4.45 15.64 -4.22
N SER A 43 3.78 14.51 -3.90
CA SER A 43 4.41 13.33 -3.29
C SER A 43 5.37 12.55 -4.20
N GLY A 44 5.33 12.77 -5.52
CA GLY A 44 6.24 12.10 -6.46
C GLY A 44 6.03 10.59 -6.56
N TRP A 45 4.82 10.10 -6.28
CA TRP A 45 4.49 8.66 -6.21
C TRP A 45 4.83 7.89 -7.49
N SER A 46 4.47 8.42 -8.67
CA SER A 46 4.81 7.76 -9.95
C SER A 46 6.31 7.65 -10.17
N THR A 47 7.06 8.70 -9.82
CA THR A 47 8.53 8.68 -9.86
C THR A 47 9.12 7.68 -8.88
N PHE A 48 8.54 7.56 -7.67
CA PHE A 48 8.94 6.57 -6.70
C PHE A 48 8.72 5.14 -7.19
N GLN A 49 7.53 4.83 -7.72
CA GLN A 49 7.22 3.51 -8.31
C GLN A 49 8.20 3.18 -9.44
N GLN A 50 8.49 4.14 -10.33
CA GLN A 50 9.49 3.96 -11.38
C GLN A 50 10.87 3.63 -10.78
N TYR A 51 11.32 4.40 -9.78
CA TYR A 51 12.63 4.21 -9.16
C TYR A 51 12.76 2.89 -8.42
N LEU A 52 11.70 2.48 -7.74
CA LEU A 52 11.65 1.21 -7.05
C LEU A 52 11.70 0.05 -8.05
N THR A 53 10.90 0.11 -9.11
CA THR A 53 10.78 -0.96 -10.11
C THR A 53 12.11 -1.23 -10.80
N TYR A 54 12.75 -0.21 -11.39
CA TYR A 54 14.00 -0.45 -12.13
C TYR A 54 15.14 -0.89 -11.22
N LYS A 55 15.18 -0.42 -9.96
CA LYS A 55 16.21 -0.83 -9.00
C LYS A 55 16.00 -2.25 -8.49
N ALA A 56 14.75 -2.62 -8.25
CA ALA A 56 14.39 -3.98 -7.86
C ALA A 56 14.80 -4.96 -8.96
N GLU A 57 14.42 -4.67 -10.21
CA GLU A 57 14.83 -5.46 -11.38
C GLU A 57 16.35 -5.61 -11.48
N SER A 58 17.09 -4.49 -11.39
CA SER A 58 18.56 -4.50 -11.41
C SER A 58 19.21 -5.29 -10.27
N ALA A 59 18.50 -5.50 -9.16
CA ALA A 59 18.99 -6.24 -7.99
C ALA A 59 18.38 -7.64 -7.88
N GLY A 60 17.62 -8.11 -8.88
CA GLY A 60 16.96 -9.41 -8.87
C GLY A 60 15.87 -9.51 -7.79
N ARG A 61 15.20 -8.40 -7.46
CA ARG A 61 14.12 -8.32 -6.48
C ARG A 61 12.76 -8.18 -7.17
N GLU A 62 11.71 -8.57 -6.47
CA GLU A 62 10.36 -8.59 -7.02
C GLU A 62 9.53 -7.42 -6.48
N VAL A 63 8.81 -6.72 -7.36
CA VAL A 63 7.86 -5.67 -6.99
C VAL A 63 6.48 -6.04 -7.55
N ALA A 64 5.47 -6.05 -6.68
CA ALA A 64 4.09 -6.32 -7.07
C ALA A 64 3.24 -5.06 -6.86
N PHE A 65 2.41 -4.77 -7.85
CA PHE A 65 1.41 -3.70 -7.77
C PHE A 65 0.02 -4.34 -7.68
N VAL A 66 -0.72 -4.04 -6.62
CA VAL A 66 -2.04 -4.61 -6.36
C VAL A 66 -3.13 -3.55 -6.46
N ALA A 67 -4.36 -3.96 -6.79
CA ALA A 67 -5.49 -3.03 -6.81
C ALA A 67 -5.69 -2.39 -5.43
N PRO A 68 -5.82 -1.05 -5.32
CA PRO A 68 -5.96 -0.35 -4.04
C PRO A 68 -7.35 -0.53 -3.39
N THR A 69 -8.32 -1.06 -4.13
CA THR A 69 -9.72 -1.07 -3.69
C THR A 69 -9.91 -1.90 -2.42
N TYR A 70 -10.39 -1.30 -1.33
CA TYR A 70 -10.72 -1.96 -0.05
C TYR A 70 -9.54 -2.57 0.74
N THR A 71 -8.29 -2.25 0.42
CA THR A 71 -7.11 -2.69 1.20
C THR A 71 -7.15 -2.24 2.66
N SER A 72 -7.63 -1.03 2.94
CA SER A 72 -7.74 -0.47 4.28
C SER A 72 -9.09 -0.73 4.96
N ARG A 73 -10.12 -1.15 4.20
CA ARG A 73 -11.50 -1.34 4.67
C ARG A 73 -11.83 -2.75 5.14
N CYS A 74 -10.80 -3.59 5.24
CA CYS A 74 -10.95 -5.01 5.49
C CYS A 74 -9.96 -5.47 6.55
N CYS A 75 -10.41 -6.36 7.43
CA CYS A 75 -9.57 -6.95 8.44
C CYS A 75 -8.49 -7.83 7.79
N SER A 76 -7.23 -7.51 8.06
CA SER A 76 -6.09 -8.29 7.61
C SER A 76 -5.89 -9.62 8.35
N GLU A 77 -6.78 -10.01 9.26
CA GLU A 77 -6.75 -11.33 9.91
C GLU A 77 -7.85 -12.24 9.36
N CYS A 78 -9.11 -11.81 9.49
CA CYS A 78 -10.27 -12.64 9.15
C CYS A 78 -10.95 -12.27 7.81
N GLY A 79 -10.53 -11.18 7.15
CA GLY A 79 -11.10 -10.74 5.88
C GLY A 79 -12.49 -10.09 5.99
N ALA A 80 -12.97 -9.78 7.20
CA ALA A 80 -14.23 -9.07 7.40
C ALA A 80 -14.12 -7.59 7.00
N MET A 81 -15.16 -7.07 6.33
CA MET A 81 -15.25 -5.64 6.02
C MET A 81 -15.59 -4.83 7.27
N PHE A 82 -14.92 -3.70 7.45
CA PHE A 82 -15.27 -2.74 8.49
C PHE A 82 -16.51 -1.94 8.09
N GLN A 83 -17.50 -1.86 8.98
CA GLN A 83 -18.65 -0.96 8.82
C GLN A 83 -18.25 0.47 9.19
N ASP A 84 -18.92 1.47 8.60
CA ASP A 84 -18.72 2.90 8.87
C ASP A 84 -17.24 3.36 8.84
N PHE A 85 -16.53 2.98 7.78
CA PHE A 85 -15.09 3.23 7.65
C PHE A 85 -14.77 4.54 6.92
N ASP A 86 -14.47 5.58 7.71
CA ASP A 86 -14.06 6.89 7.22
C ASP A 86 -12.52 7.03 7.06
N LEU A 87 -12.08 8.15 6.47
CA LEU A 87 -10.65 8.43 6.30
C LEU A 87 -9.96 8.85 7.61
N SER A 88 -10.72 9.34 8.59
CA SER A 88 -10.26 9.74 9.93
C SER A 88 -9.90 8.54 10.80
N THR A 89 -10.44 7.37 10.52
CA THR A 89 -10.20 6.14 11.27
C THR A 89 -8.74 5.74 11.11
N ARG A 90 -7.94 5.95 12.15
CA ARG A 90 -6.50 5.62 12.17
C ARG A 90 -6.20 4.27 12.80
N TRP A 91 -7.05 3.79 13.68
CA TRP A 91 -6.90 2.52 14.38
C TRP A 91 -8.08 1.60 14.05
N VAL A 92 -7.79 0.34 13.72
CA VAL A 92 -8.82 -0.65 13.37
C VAL A 92 -8.94 -1.69 14.48
N ILE A 93 -10.19 -2.02 14.84
CA ILE A 93 -10.51 -3.11 15.76
C ILE A 93 -11.52 -4.02 15.06
N CYS A 94 -11.27 -5.32 15.10
CA CYS A 94 -12.16 -6.33 14.51
C CYS A 94 -12.67 -7.30 15.57
N ALA A 95 -13.88 -7.83 15.37
CA ALA A 95 -14.46 -8.88 16.21
C ALA A 95 -13.62 -10.16 16.27
N CYS A 96 -12.72 -10.40 15.32
CA CYS A 96 -11.77 -11.52 15.37
C CYS A 96 -10.60 -11.32 16.34
N GLY A 97 -10.51 -10.18 17.02
CA GLY A 97 -9.44 -9.85 17.97
C GLY A 97 -8.30 -9.00 17.39
N LEU A 98 -8.31 -8.72 16.09
CA LEU A 98 -7.34 -7.84 15.46
C LEU A 98 -7.48 -6.39 15.95
N SER A 99 -6.37 -5.77 16.37
CA SER A 99 -6.29 -4.37 16.82
C SER A 99 -4.94 -3.77 16.42
N LEU A 100 -4.91 -2.87 15.43
CA LEU A 100 -3.68 -2.19 14.97
C LEU A 100 -3.96 -0.90 14.20
N ASP A 101 -2.90 -0.16 13.86
CA ASP A 101 -2.99 0.98 12.94
C ASP A 101 -3.52 0.54 11.56
N ARG A 102 -4.36 1.39 10.97
CA ARG A 102 -5.01 1.16 9.69
C ARG A 102 -4.01 0.94 8.55
N ASP A 103 -2.93 1.71 8.49
CA ASP A 103 -1.98 1.64 7.38
C ASP A 103 -1.16 0.34 7.49
N HIS A 104 -0.89 -0.14 8.72
CA HIS A 104 -0.31 -1.48 8.92
C HIS A 104 -1.32 -2.59 8.55
N ASN A 105 -2.61 -2.45 8.86
CA ASN A 105 -3.64 -3.37 8.39
C ASN A 105 -3.71 -3.41 6.85
N ALA A 106 -3.64 -2.24 6.20
CA ALA A 106 -3.61 -2.13 4.75
C ALA A 106 -2.36 -2.80 4.16
N ALA A 107 -1.18 -2.59 4.75
CA ALA A 107 0.08 -3.20 4.31
C ALA A 107 0.02 -4.73 4.30
N ARG A 108 -0.60 -5.35 5.32
CA ARG A 108 -0.83 -6.81 5.35
C ARG A 108 -1.75 -7.27 4.23
N ASN A 109 -2.85 -6.55 4.00
CA ASN A 109 -3.75 -6.86 2.89
C ASN A 109 -3.08 -6.71 1.52
N ILE A 110 -2.19 -5.72 1.35
CA ILE A 110 -1.42 -5.51 0.12
C ILE A 110 -0.47 -6.70 -0.12
N LEU A 111 0.28 -7.12 0.90
CA LEU A 111 1.18 -8.28 0.82
C LEU A 111 0.42 -9.57 0.44
N ARG A 112 -0.74 -9.78 1.07
CA ARG A 112 -1.62 -10.91 0.74
C ARG A 112 -2.11 -10.88 -0.70
N ARG A 113 -2.51 -9.72 -1.21
CA ARG A 113 -2.95 -9.57 -2.61
C ARG A 113 -1.84 -9.78 -3.62
N ALA A 114 -0.59 -9.57 -3.24
CA ALA A 114 0.56 -9.93 -4.05
C ALA A 114 0.80 -11.46 -4.10
N GLY A 115 0.05 -12.25 -3.31
CA GLY A 115 0.20 -13.71 -3.23
C GLY A 115 1.39 -14.15 -2.38
N TRP A 116 1.92 -13.27 -1.53
CA TRP A 116 3.11 -13.54 -0.72
C TRP A 116 2.81 -13.75 0.78
N ASP A 117 1.53 -13.81 1.15
CA ASP A 117 1.05 -14.19 2.48
C ASP A 117 -0.17 -15.12 2.36
N THR A 118 -0.30 -16.11 3.24
CA THR A 118 -1.28 -17.22 3.19
C THR A 118 -2.50 -17.02 4.07
N THR A 119 -2.64 -15.86 4.70
CA THR A 119 -3.77 -15.52 5.58
C THR A 119 -5.08 -15.23 4.79
N HIS A 120 -6.24 -15.28 5.46
CA HIS A 120 -7.58 -15.28 4.81
C HIS A 120 -7.85 -14.04 3.93
N PRO A 121 -8.19 -14.18 2.62
CA PRO A 121 -8.44 -13.04 1.76
C PRO A 121 -9.65 -12.22 2.21
N CYS A 122 -9.61 -10.92 1.90
CA CYS A 122 -10.73 -10.04 2.14
C CYS A 122 -11.98 -10.54 1.40
N ARG A 123 -13.09 -10.74 2.12
CA ARG A 123 -14.36 -11.17 1.54
C ARG A 123 -15.05 -9.93 0.97
N ILE A 124 -14.72 -9.61 -0.27
CA ILE A 124 -15.44 -8.61 -1.06
C ILE A 124 -16.73 -9.30 -1.54
N THR A 125 -17.79 -9.27 -0.72
CA THR A 125 -19.16 -9.60 -1.15
C THR A 125 -19.82 -8.38 -1.76
#